data_AF-A0A960IHR8-F1
#
_entry.id   AF-A0A960IHR8-F1
#
_cell.length_a   1.000
_cell.length_b   1.000
_cell.length_c   1.000
_cell.angle_alpha   90.00
_cell.angle_beta   90.00
_cell.angle_gamma   90.00
#
_symmetry.space_group_name_H-M   'P 1'
#
loop_
_entity.id
_entity.type
_entity.pdbx_description
1 polymer ?
#
loop_
_entity_poly.entity_id
_entity_poly.type
_entity_poly.pdbx_seq_one_letter_code
_entity_poly.pdbx_strand_id
1 'polypeptide(L)'
;MSTISRRGTALAAVVLFVLLALVAAPPGARAAAPPDAGFGAGWLAGLVNEAGFIPGPADAPDVGATLEGAIALGTAGVEEATFDRMVGWLEANVDSVVAPYGTDSPGNLGYLLMLARQAGLNPNVFGGVDLVARLGATLGAFAPGLYGADDPT
;
A
#
# COMPACT_ATOMS: atom_id res chain seq x y z
N MET A 1 -68.95 -18.91 41.24
CA MET A 1 -67.85 -18.16 41.91
C MET A 1 -66.53 -18.53 41.25
N SER A 2 -65.97 -17.64 40.43
CA SER A 2 -64.55 -17.67 40.07
C SER A 2 -64.11 -16.30 39.56
N THR A 3 -62.89 -15.97 39.92
CA THR A 3 -62.30 -14.65 40.16
C THR A 3 -61.73 -14.01 38.90
N ILE A 4 -61.88 -12.69 38.83
CA ILE A 4 -61.22 -11.76 37.88
C ILE A 4 -59.70 -11.89 38.00
N SER A 5 -59.01 -12.25 36.91
CA SER A 5 -57.54 -12.21 36.84
C SER A 5 -57.07 -10.95 36.10
N ARG A 6 -56.54 -10.02 36.88
CA ARG A 6 -55.83 -8.80 36.48
C ARG A 6 -54.50 -9.17 35.79
N ARG A 7 -54.49 -9.36 34.47
CA ARG A 7 -53.24 -9.56 33.71
C ARG A 7 -53.21 -8.89 32.33
N GLY A 8 -54.05 -7.86 32.11
CA GLY A 8 -54.17 -7.20 30.80
C GLY A 8 -53.30 -5.96 30.59
N THR A 9 -52.79 -5.33 31.66
CA THR A 9 -52.27 -3.94 31.57
C THR A 9 -50.75 -3.80 31.52
N ALA A 10 -49.99 -4.89 31.68
CA ALA A 10 -48.51 -4.80 31.67
C ALA A 10 -47.88 -4.89 30.26
N LEU A 11 -48.60 -5.42 29.26
CA LEU A 11 -48.06 -5.61 27.91
C LEU A 11 -48.20 -4.38 27.00
N ALA A 12 -49.17 -3.49 27.26
CA ALA A 12 -49.40 -2.31 26.43
C ALA A 12 -48.34 -1.20 26.64
N ALA A 13 -47.71 -1.14 27.82
CA ALA A 13 -46.75 -0.09 28.14
C ALA A 13 -45.35 -0.33 27.53
N VAL A 14 -44.97 -1.59 27.27
CA VAL A 14 -43.65 -1.93 26.71
C VAL A 14 -43.61 -1.71 25.20
N VAL A 15 -44.72 -1.97 24.50
CA VAL A 15 -44.80 -1.80 23.03
C VAL A 15 -44.76 -0.32 22.62
N LEU A 16 -45.31 0.58 23.44
CA LEU A 16 -45.30 2.02 23.12
C LEU A 16 -43.92 2.66 23.32
N PHE A 17 -43.09 2.14 24.22
CA PHE A 17 -41.73 2.64 24.45
C PHE A 17 -40.73 2.22 23.34
N VAL A 18 -40.95 1.06 22.71
CA VAL A 18 -40.11 0.61 21.58
C VAL A 18 -40.43 1.40 20.29
N LEU A 19 -41.67 1.85 20.12
CA LEU A 19 -42.05 2.65 18.95
C LEU A 19 -41.64 4.13 19.06
N LEU A 20 -41.53 4.69 20.28
CA LEU A 20 -41.06 6.07 20.45
C LEU A 20 -39.53 6.22 20.33
N ALA A 21 -38.77 5.14 20.51
CA ALA A 21 -37.32 5.15 20.32
C ALA A 21 -36.89 5.17 18.84
N LEU A 22 -37.81 4.96 17.89
CA LEU A 22 -37.50 4.99 16.46
C LEU A 22 -37.50 6.39 15.82
N VAL A 23 -37.96 7.43 16.52
CA VAL A 23 -38.16 8.78 15.92
C VAL A 23 -37.03 9.76 16.24
N ALA A 24 -36.05 9.37 17.06
CA ALA A 24 -34.92 10.23 17.41
C ALA A 24 -33.56 9.57 17.14
N ALA A 25 -33.44 8.82 16.03
CA ALA A 25 -32.11 8.61 15.47
C ALA A 25 -31.60 10.00 15.02
N PRO A 26 -30.45 10.49 15.54
CA PRO A 26 -29.80 11.65 14.95
C PRO A 26 -29.67 11.38 13.44
N PRO A 27 -29.84 12.38 12.55
CA PRO A 27 -29.66 12.18 11.12
C PRO A 27 -28.36 11.39 10.94
N GLY A 28 -28.51 10.15 10.44
CA GLY A 28 -27.45 9.17 10.49
C GLY A 28 -26.19 9.82 9.98
N ALA A 29 -25.15 9.88 10.82
CA ALA A 29 -23.87 10.39 10.42
C ALA A 29 -23.49 9.64 9.13
N ARG A 30 -23.62 10.31 7.98
CA ARG A 30 -23.12 9.76 6.73
C ARG A 30 -21.64 9.56 7.01
N ALA A 31 -21.18 8.31 6.87
CA ALA A 31 -19.75 8.07 6.79
C ALA A 31 -19.22 9.08 5.77
N ALA A 32 -18.19 9.84 6.16
CA ALA A 32 -17.53 10.73 5.22
C ALA A 32 -17.22 9.91 3.98
N ALA A 33 -17.47 10.47 2.78
CA ALA A 33 -17.04 9.81 1.57
C ALA A 33 -15.54 9.48 1.73
N PRO A 34 -15.12 8.25 1.40
CA PRO A 34 -13.70 7.93 1.46
C PRO A 34 -12.94 8.98 0.64
N PRO A 35 -11.77 9.44 1.11
CA PRO A 35 -10.98 10.40 0.37
C PRO A 35 -10.74 9.86 -1.05
N ASP A 36 -10.82 10.74 -2.04
CA ASP A 36 -10.56 10.39 -3.42
C ASP A 36 -9.11 9.91 -3.55
N ALA A 37 -8.92 8.66 -3.94
CA ALA A 37 -7.59 8.07 -4.18
C ALA A 37 -6.80 8.90 -5.21
N GLY A 38 -7.48 9.59 -6.13
CA GLY A 38 -6.88 10.51 -7.09
C GLY A 38 -6.21 11.71 -6.43
N PHE A 39 -6.72 12.21 -5.31
CA PHE A 39 -6.07 13.34 -4.62
C PHE A 39 -4.72 12.94 -4.00
N GLY A 40 -4.68 11.78 -3.32
CA GLY A 40 -3.45 11.26 -2.75
C GLY A 40 -2.42 10.89 -3.82
N ALA A 41 -2.86 10.22 -4.88
CA ALA A 41 -2.00 9.87 -6.00
C ALA A 41 -1.47 11.11 -6.74
N GLY A 42 -2.31 12.13 -6.95
CA GLY A 42 -1.88 13.38 -7.58
C GLY A 42 -0.83 14.13 -6.75
N TRP A 43 -0.98 14.16 -5.42
CA TRP A 43 0.06 14.70 -4.54
C TRP A 43 1.37 13.91 -4.64
N LEU A 44 1.29 12.58 -4.60
CA LEU A 44 2.45 11.70 -4.72
C LEU A 44 3.15 11.85 -6.09
N ALA A 45 2.38 11.91 -7.18
CA ALA A 45 2.90 12.14 -8.52
C ALA A 45 3.60 13.50 -8.64
N GLY A 46 3.13 14.52 -7.91
CA GLY A 46 3.77 15.83 -7.82
C GLY A 46 5.12 15.83 -7.09
N LEU A 47 5.47 14.78 -6.35
CA LEU A 47 6.80 14.62 -5.76
C LEU A 47 7.82 14.04 -6.73
N VAL A 48 7.38 13.42 -7.83
CA VAL A 48 8.25 12.77 -8.80
C VAL A 48 8.80 13.82 -9.76
N ASN A 49 10.12 13.88 -9.88
CA ASN A 49 10.77 14.81 -10.80
C ASN A 49 10.66 14.34 -12.27
N GLU A 50 11.17 15.16 -13.19
CA GLU A 50 11.13 14.86 -14.63
C GLU A 50 11.94 13.61 -15.00
N ALA A 51 12.97 13.28 -14.22
CA ALA A 51 13.78 12.08 -14.42
C ALA A 51 13.07 10.80 -13.96
N GLY A 52 11.97 10.89 -13.22
CA GLY A 52 11.16 9.74 -12.80
C GLY A 52 11.48 9.23 -11.40
N PHE A 53 12.10 10.02 -10.52
CA PHE A 53 12.32 9.61 -9.12
C PHE A 53 11.83 10.67 -8.14
N ILE A 54 11.63 10.26 -6.88
CA ILE A 54 11.36 11.18 -5.78
C ILE A 54 12.72 11.69 -5.26
N PRO A 55 13.00 13.00 -5.34
CA PRO A 55 14.29 13.54 -4.94
C PRO A 55 14.42 13.59 -3.41
N GLY A 56 15.59 13.18 -2.93
CA GLY A 56 16.05 13.33 -1.56
C GLY A 56 17.02 14.51 -1.40
N PRO A 57 17.91 14.47 -0.39
CA PRO A 57 18.91 15.51 -0.17
C PRO A 57 19.80 15.76 -1.40
N ALA A 58 20.07 17.02 -1.69
CA ALA A 58 20.87 17.46 -2.84
C ALA A 58 20.34 16.95 -4.21
N ASP A 59 19.02 16.73 -4.32
CA ASP A 59 18.35 16.24 -5.53
C ASP A 59 18.81 14.83 -5.98
N ALA A 60 19.49 14.10 -5.07
CA ALA A 60 19.83 12.71 -5.29
C ALA A 60 18.57 11.83 -5.19
N PRO A 61 18.50 10.69 -5.89
CA PRO A 61 17.37 9.78 -5.78
C PRO A 61 17.18 9.25 -4.36
N ASP A 62 15.98 9.45 -3.80
CA ASP A 62 15.55 8.69 -2.63
C ASP A 62 14.98 7.36 -3.13
N VAL A 63 15.82 6.32 -3.10
CA VAL A 63 15.48 4.99 -3.61
C VAL A 63 14.26 4.40 -2.89
N GLY A 64 14.18 4.56 -1.57
CA GLY A 64 13.08 4.03 -0.76
C GLY A 64 11.76 4.71 -1.12
N ALA A 65 11.75 6.04 -1.10
CA ALA A 65 10.57 6.81 -1.49
C ALA A 65 10.16 6.55 -2.94
N THR A 66 11.13 6.38 -3.86
CA THR A 66 10.84 6.10 -5.26
C THR A 66 10.22 4.71 -5.45
N LEU A 67 10.76 3.67 -4.79
CA LEU A 67 10.18 2.31 -4.85
C LEU A 67 8.75 2.28 -4.29
N GLU A 68 8.56 2.81 -3.08
CA GLU A 68 7.26 2.82 -2.41
C GLU A 68 6.25 3.70 -3.16
N GLY A 69 6.70 4.84 -3.68
CA GLY A 69 5.91 5.74 -4.50
C GLY A 69 5.42 5.09 -5.79
N ALA A 70 6.30 4.37 -6.50
CA ALA A 70 5.92 3.65 -7.72
C ALA A 70 4.87 2.57 -7.43
N ILE A 71 5.05 1.78 -6.36
CA ILE A 71 4.09 0.75 -5.94
C ILE A 71 2.75 1.38 -5.55
N ALA A 72 2.77 2.50 -4.81
CA ALA A 72 1.57 3.21 -4.40
C ALA A 72 0.80 3.77 -5.61
N LEU A 73 1.48 4.43 -6.56
CA LEU A 73 0.85 4.93 -7.79
C LEU A 73 0.28 3.81 -8.64
N GLY A 74 1.04 2.73 -8.85
CA GLY A 74 0.53 1.57 -9.57
C GLY A 74 -0.68 0.95 -8.89
N THR A 75 -0.80 1.05 -7.55
CA THR A 75 -1.91 0.45 -6.79
C THR A 75 -3.14 1.34 -6.87
N ALA A 76 -2.93 2.65 -6.88
CA ALA A 76 -3.98 3.63 -7.08
C ALA A 76 -4.59 3.54 -8.49
N GLY A 77 -3.82 3.08 -9.49
CA GLY A 77 -4.31 2.87 -10.86
C GLY A 77 -4.65 4.18 -11.59
N VAL A 78 -4.08 5.28 -11.12
CA VAL A 78 -4.16 6.63 -11.70
C VAL A 78 -2.74 7.19 -11.84
N GLU A 79 -2.57 8.31 -12.54
CA GLU A 79 -1.23 8.90 -12.80
C GLU A 79 -0.29 7.96 -13.58
N GLU A 80 -0.84 7.17 -14.52
CA GLU A 80 -0.14 6.14 -15.31
C GLU A 80 1.15 6.66 -15.96
N ALA A 81 1.13 7.86 -16.55
CA ALA A 81 2.32 8.45 -17.15
C ALA A 81 3.45 8.72 -16.14
N THR A 82 3.11 9.02 -14.88
CA THR A 82 4.09 9.21 -13.80
C THR A 82 4.59 7.86 -13.30
N PHE A 83 3.70 6.89 -13.12
CA PHE A 83 4.06 5.51 -12.81
C PHE A 83 5.06 4.94 -13.84
N ASP A 84 4.77 5.08 -15.14
CA ASP A 84 5.64 4.59 -16.22
C ASP A 84 7.02 5.26 -16.21
N ARG A 85 7.08 6.57 -15.92
CA ARG A 85 8.37 7.27 -15.76
C ARG A 85 9.17 6.70 -14.59
N MET A 86 8.51 6.41 -13.46
CA MET A 86 9.19 5.81 -12.30
C MET A 86 9.69 4.41 -12.60
N VAL A 87 8.88 3.58 -13.26
CA VAL A 87 9.30 2.23 -13.69
C VAL A 87 10.50 2.32 -14.62
N GLY A 88 10.46 3.20 -15.63
CA GLY A 88 11.57 3.38 -16.55
C GLY A 88 12.86 3.84 -15.87
N TRP A 89 12.76 4.74 -14.88
CA TRP A 89 13.93 5.15 -14.08
C TRP A 89 14.48 3.96 -13.25
N LEU A 90 13.61 3.18 -12.62
CA LEU A 90 14.01 2.01 -11.83
C LEU A 90 14.66 0.91 -12.67
N GLU A 91 14.17 0.65 -13.89
CA GLU A 91 14.81 -0.27 -14.83
C GLU A 91 16.20 0.22 -15.24
N ALA A 92 16.33 1.51 -15.57
CA ALA A 92 17.60 2.10 -16.00
C ALA A 92 18.66 2.14 -14.89
N ASN A 93 18.24 2.13 -13.62
CA ASN A 93 19.11 2.29 -12.45
C ASN A 93 19.14 1.06 -11.55
N VAL A 94 18.66 -0.09 -12.03
CA VAL A 94 18.40 -1.31 -11.24
C VAL A 94 19.57 -1.71 -10.34
N ASP A 95 20.81 -1.66 -10.82
CA ASP A 95 21.99 -2.04 -10.02
C ASP A 95 22.21 -1.13 -8.82
N SER A 96 22.10 0.20 -9.01
CA SER A 96 22.23 1.17 -7.92
C SER A 96 21.06 1.09 -6.93
N VAL A 97 19.86 0.76 -7.43
CA VAL A 97 18.65 0.60 -6.62
C VAL A 97 18.75 -0.62 -5.71
N VAL A 98 19.21 -1.75 -6.23
CA VAL A 98 19.29 -2.98 -5.43
C VAL A 98 20.55 -3.05 -4.59
N ALA A 99 21.63 -2.35 -4.94
CA ALA A 99 22.88 -2.37 -4.17
C ALA A 99 23.36 -0.95 -3.77
N PRO A 100 22.54 -0.15 -3.05
CA PRO A 100 22.86 1.24 -2.73
C PRO A 100 24.14 1.41 -1.88
N TYR A 101 24.53 0.35 -1.16
CA TYR A 101 25.72 0.32 -0.31
C TYR A 101 26.77 -0.71 -0.77
N GLY A 102 26.68 -1.18 -2.02
CA GLY A 102 27.64 -2.12 -2.62
C GLY A 102 27.30 -3.60 -2.47
N THR A 103 26.26 -3.94 -1.73
CA THR A 103 25.70 -5.30 -1.61
C THR A 103 24.20 -5.29 -1.88
N ASP A 104 23.67 -6.40 -2.39
CA ASP A 104 22.26 -6.55 -2.71
C ASP A 104 21.39 -6.42 -1.45
N SER A 105 20.47 -5.46 -1.47
CA SER A 105 19.38 -5.29 -0.52
C SER A 105 18.24 -6.23 -0.87
N PRO A 106 17.97 -7.28 -0.07
CA PRO A 106 16.83 -8.17 -0.31
C PRO A 106 15.49 -7.43 -0.24
N GLY A 107 15.40 -6.35 0.55
CA GLY A 107 14.21 -5.51 0.63
C GLY A 107 13.93 -4.78 -0.68
N ASN A 108 14.95 -4.15 -1.28
CA ASN A 108 14.79 -3.42 -2.54
C ASN A 108 14.50 -4.38 -3.70
N LEU A 109 15.15 -5.56 -3.71
CA LEU A 109 14.83 -6.63 -4.64
C LEU A 109 13.37 -7.10 -4.50
N GLY A 110 12.88 -7.26 -3.26
CA GLY A 110 11.49 -7.58 -2.98
C GLY A 110 10.51 -6.54 -3.54
N TYR A 111 10.78 -5.25 -3.33
CA TYR A 111 9.97 -4.18 -3.90
C TYR A 111 9.96 -4.17 -5.42
N LEU A 112 11.12 -4.35 -6.08
CA LEU A 112 11.17 -4.42 -7.54
C LEU A 112 10.43 -5.64 -8.09
N LEU A 113 10.45 -6.78 -7.39
CA LEU A 113 9.65 -7.96 -7.79
C LEU A 113 8.14 -7.67 -7.73
N MET A 114 7.69 -6.97 -6.69
CA MET A 114 6.30 -6.52 -6.58
C MET A 114 5.95 -5.53 -7.69
N LEU A 115 6.81 -4.55 -7.94
CA LEU A 115 6.61 -3.55 -8.97
C LEU A 115 6.61 -4.16 -10.38
N ALA A 116 7.52 -5.10 -10.68
CA ALA A 116 7.56 -5.79 -11.96
C ALA A 116 6.24 -6.53 -12.24
N ARG A 117 5.69 -7.23 -11.24
CA ARG A 117 4.37 -7.87 -11.34
C ARG A 117 3.27 -6.86 -11.65
N GLN A 118 3.29 -5.73 -10.95
CA GLN A 118 2.30 -4.68 -11.08
C GLN A 118 2.34 -3.96 -12.43
N ALA A 119 3.54 -3.71 -12.95
CA ALA A 119 3.78 -3.12 -14.28
C ALA A 119 3.62 -4.14 -15.43
N GLY A 120 3.34 -5.42 -15.14
CA GLY A 120 3.27 -6.46 -16.17
C GLY A 120 4.63 -6.85 -16.79
N LEU A 121 5.73 -6.49 -16.12
CA LEU A 121 7.10 -6.78 -16.56
C LEU A 121 7.58 -8.15 -16.08
N ASN A 122 8.57 -8.70 -16.78
CA ASN A 122 9.19 -9.97 -16.41
C ASN A 122 10.32 -9.74 -15.39
N PRO A 123 10.20 -10.23 -14.15
CA PRO A 123 11.23 -10.01 -13.12
C PRO A 123 12.58 -10.69 -13.41
N ASN A 124 12.63 -11.64 -14.35
CA ASN A 124 13.88 -12.33 -14.71
C ASN A 124 14.73 -11.51 -15.71
N VAL A 125 14.23 -10.38 -16.22
CA VAL A 125 14.92 -9.50 -17.18
C VAL A 125 14.63 -8.01 -16.93
N PHE A 126 14.26 -7.63 -15.71
CA PHE A 126 13.89 -6.26 -15.34
C PHE A 126 15.10 -5.34 -15.46
N GLY A 127 15.05 -4.34 -16.35
CA GLY A 127 16.24 -3.52 -16.66
C GLY A 127 17.45 -4.36 -17.15
N GLY A 128 17.22 -5.55 -17.70
CA GLY A 128 18.28 -6.50 -18.08
C GLY A 128 18.84 -7.36 -16.93
N VAL A 129 18.25 -7.28 -15.73
CA VAL A 129 18.68 -8.01 -14.53
C VAL A 129 17.66 -9.07 -14.12
N ASP A 130 18.14 -10.24 -13.68
CA ASP A 130 17.32 -11.27 -13.06
C ASP A 130 17.15 -11.00 -11.56
N LEU A 131 16.04 -10.34 -11.20
CA LEU A 131 15.73 -9.99 -9.81
C LEU A 131 15.48 -11.24 -8.95
N VAL A 132 14.95 -12.31 -9.54
CA VAL A 132 14.64 -13.55 -8.82
C VAL A 132 15.93 -14.26 -8.44
N ALA A 133 16.85 -14.38 -9.40
CA ALA A 133 18.16 -14.96 -9.15
C ALA A 133 18.96 -14.15 -8.13
N ARG A 134 18.94 -12.81 -8.21
CA ARG A 134 19.62 -11.94 -7.24
C ARG A 134 19.03 -12.06 -5.84
N LEU A 135 17.71 -12.01 -5.70
CA LEU A 135 17.08 -12.23 -4.39
C LEU A 135 17.44 -13.61 -3.82
N GLY A 136 17.37 -14.65 -4.65
CA GLY A 136 17.78 -16.00 -4.26
C GLY A 136 19.23 -16.09 -3.80
N ALA A 137 20.14 -15.35 -4.43
CA ALA A 137 21.55 -15.29 -4.03
C ALA A 137 21.76 -14.65 -2.64
N THR A 138 20.81 -13.84 -2.15
CA THR A 138 20.89 -13.28 -0.80
C THR A 138 20.42 -14.25 0.29
N LEU A 139 19.79 -15.39 -0.06
CA LEU A 139 19.36 -16.40 0.90
C LEU A 139 20.56 -17.17 1.46
N GLY A 140 20.71 -17.15 2.79
CA GLY A 140 21.80 -17.85 3.46
C GLY A 140 23.15 -17.13 3.39
N ALA A 141 23.20 -15.91 2.82
CA ALA A 141 24.46 -15.19 2.61
C ALA A 141 25.12 -14.79 3.95
N PHE A 142 24.33 -14.31 4.91
CA PHE A 142 24.78 -14.08 6.29
C PHE A 142 24.52 -15.29 7.19
N ALA A 143 23.25 -15.75 7.25
CA ALA A 143 22.82 -16.85 8.12
C ALA A 143 21.85 -17.78 7.40
N PRO A 144 21.94 -19.12 7.59
CA PRO A 144 21.06 -20.08 6.93
C PRO A 144 19.58 -19.75 7.11
N GLY A 145 18.84 -19.71 5.99
CA GLY A 145 17.40 -19.45 5.98
C GLY A 145 17.00 -17.98 6.08
N LEU A 146 17.96 -17.05 6.21
CA LEU A 146 17.71 -15.61 6.19
C LEU A 146 18.18 -14.98 4.89
N TYR A 147 17.48 -13.95 4.44
CA TYR A 147 17.91 -13.11 3.33
C TYR A 147 18.78 -11.97 3.83
N GLY A 148 19.83 -11.63 3.08
CA GLY A 148 20.70 -10.49 3.34
C GLY A 148 22.13 -10.89 3.70
N ALA A 149 23.04 -9.92 3.54
CA ALA A 149 24.46 -10.07 3.81
C ALA A 149 24.88 -9.50 5.18
N ASP A 150 24.01 -8.75 5.84
CA ASP A 150 24.28 -8.05 7.09
C ASP A 150 23.61 -8.71 8.29
N ASP A 151 24.14 -8.44 9.49
CA ASP A 151 23.55 -8.86 10.76
C ASP A 151 22.22 -8.10 10.98
N PRO A 152 21.10 -8.78 11.29
CA PRO A 152 19.81 -8.13 11.54
C PRO A 152 19.71 -7.39 12.90
N THR A 153 20.80 -7.27 13.67
CA THR A 153 20.80 -6.70 15.04
C THR A 153 21.28 -5.26 15.17
#